data_AF-A0A662PUT1-F1
#
_entry.id   AF-A0A662PUT1-F1
#
_cell.length_a   1.000
_cell.length_b   1.000
_cell.length_c   1.000
_cell.angle_alpha   90.00
_cell.angle_beta   90.00
_cell.angle_gamma   90.00
#
_symmetry.space_group_name_H-M   'P 1'
#
loop_
_entity.id
_entity.type
_entity.pdbx_description
1 polymer ?
#
loop_
_entity_poly.entity_id
_entity_poly.type
_entity_poly.pdbx_seq_one_letter_code
_entity_poly.pdbx_strand_id
1 'polypeptide(L)'
;MLSAVFGEAAAWGVFLGCIIANCFPVGYPPNIIDVAFGSLANLISGYVVMALTRRYSRVRLVAASLTSSLIVTIIVGTYLPIIILPKFTVKDILFLGYLGVLPGELVVQAVLGVWLVEGVRKLLPKMVRR
;
A
#
# COMPACT_ATOMS: atom_id res chain seq x y z
N MET A 1 3.51 4.77 -1.62
CA MET A 1 4.65 5.67 -1.33
C MET A 1 5.01 6.61 -2.47
N LEU A 2 5.19 6.12 -3.71
CA LEU A 2 5.61 6.97 -4.84
C LEU A 2 4.65 8.12 -5.20
N SER A 3 3.39 8.05 -4.79
CA SER A 3 2.44 9.17 -4.87
C SER A 3 2.91 10.43 -4.13
N ALA A 4 3.82 10.30 -3.16
CA ALA A 4 4.48 11.45 -2.52
C ALA A 4 5.35 12.28 -3.48
N VAL A 5 5.80 11.69 -4.60
CA VAL A 5 6.67 12.33 -5.60
C VAL A 5 5.92 12.61 -6.90
N PHE A 6 5.21 11.61 -7.41
CA PHE A 6 4.54 11.66 -8.71
C PHE A 6 3.05 12.02 -8.64
N GLY A 7 2.51 12.23 -7.44
CA GLY A 7 1.12 12.63 -7.23
C GLY A 7 0.12 11.58 -7.69
N GLU A 8 -0.98 12.05 -8.29
CA GLU A 8 -2.13 11.23 -8.67
C GLU A 8 -1.79 10.16 -9.71
N ALA A 9 -0.87 10.45 -10.64
CA ALA A 9 -0.45 9.50 -11.67
C ALA A 9 0.06 8.19 -11.04
N ALA A 10 0.84 8.28 -9.95
CA ALA A 10 1.29 7.10 -9.24
C ALA A 10 0.18 6.42 -8.42
N ALA A 11 -0.76 7.17 -7.84
CA ALA A 11 -1.87 6.58 -7.11
C ALA A 11 -2.79 5.75 -8.02
N TRP A 12 -3.18 6.32 -9.17
CA TRP A 12 -3.97 5.62 -10.19
C TRP A 12 -3.20 4.48 -10.86
N GLY A 13 -1.90 4.67 -11.10
CA GLY A 13 -1.05 3.61 -11.64
C GLY A 13 -1.00 2.38 -10.73
N VAL A 14 -0.84 2.58 -9.41
CA VAL A 14 -0.86 1.47 -8.44
C VAL A 14 -2.25 0.86 -8.33
N PHE A 15 -3.32 1.66 -8.36
CA PHE A 15 -4.69 1.15 -8.35
C PHE A 15 -4.96 0.20 -9.53
N LEU A 16 -4.66 0.63 -10.76
CA LEU A 16 -4.84 -0.20 -11.95
C LEU A 16 -3.91 -1.42 -11.95
N GLY A 17 -2.67 -1.25 -11.50
CA GLY A 17 -1.72 -2.36 -11.35
C GLY A 17 -2.22 -3.41 -10.34
N CYS A 18 -2.84 -2.97 -9.24
CA CYS A 18 -3.42 -3.84 -8.23
C CYS A 18 -4.63 -4.62 -8.78
N ILE A 19 -5.49 -3.98 -9.59
CA ILE A 19 -6.59 -4.69 -10.27
C ILE A 19 -6.04 -5.84 -11.11
N ILE A 20 -5.03 -5.55 -11.94
CA ILE A 20 -4.45 -6.56 -12.83
C ILE A 20 -3.76 -7.66 -12.02
N ALA A 21 -2.97 -7.31 -11.01
CA ALA A 21 -2.27 -8.27 -10.16
C ALA A 21 -3.25 -9.20 -9.43
N ASN A 22 -4.35 -8.66 -8.91
CA ASN A 22 -5.32 -9.42 -8.13
C ASN A 22 -6.26 -10.26 -9.01
N CYS A 23 -6.31 -10.02 -10.33
CA CYS A 23 -6.93 -10.96 -11.28
C CYS A 23 -6.11 -12.25 -11.45
N PHE A 24 -4.81 -12.22 -11.14
CA PHE A 24 -3.90 -13.36 -11.20
C PHE A 24 -3.17 -13.55 -9.86
N PRO A 25 -3.91 -13.78 -8.76
CA PRO A 25 -3.29 -13.88 -7.44
C PRO A 25 -2.42 -15.14 -7.33
N VAL A 26 -1.36 -15.03 -6.55
CA VAL A 26 -0.45 -16.15 -6.26
C VAL A 26 -0.81 -16.71 -4.89
N GLY A 27 -1.13 -18.00 -4.82
CA GLY A 27 -1.35 -18.71 -3.57
C GLY A 27 -2.82 -18.91 -3.15
N TYR A 28 -3.79 -18.37 -3.90
CA TYR A 28 -5.23 -18.63 -3.71
C TYR A 28 -6.00 -18.29 -5.01
N PRO A 29 -7.26 -18.74 -5.20
CA PRO A 29 -7.99 -18.48 -6.45
C PRO A 29 -8.41 -17.01 -6.62
N PRO A 30 -8.53 -16.51 -7.87
CA PRO A 30 -9.02 -15.16 -8.15
C PRO A 30 -10.31 -14.84 -7.41
N ASN A 31 -10.31 -13.73 -6.66
CA ASN A 31 -11.48 -13.30 -5.89
C ASN A 31 -11.77 -11.81 -6.14
N ILE A 32 -13.02 -11.52 -6.49
CA ILE A 32 -13.46 -10.14 -6.80
C ILE A 32 -13.34 -9.21 -5.59
N ILE A 33 -13.43 -9.74 -4.37
CA ILE A 33 -13.27 -8.97 -3.14
C ILE A 33 -11.83 -8.44 -3.05
N ASP A 34 -10.83 -9.27 -3.31
CA ASP A 34 -9.42 -8.84 -3.28
C ASP A 34 -9.11 -7.85 -4.41
N VAL A 35 -9.64 -8.09 -5.62
CA VAL A 35 -9.51 -7.16 -6.75
C VAL A 35 -10.10 -5.79 -6.41
N ALA A 36 -11.29 -5.74 -5.83
CA ALA A 36 -11.95 -4.48 -5.50
C ALA A 36 -11.33 -3.81 -4.26
N PHE A 37 -11.32 -4.50 -3.12
CA PHE A 37 -10.91 -3.92 -1.84
C PHE A 37 -9.39 -3.74 -1.74
N GLY A 38 -8.58 -4.64 -2.32
CA GLY A 38 -7.13 -4.46 -2.38
C GLY A 38 -6.74 -3.25 -3.22
N SER A 39 -7.36 -3.09 -4.39
CA SER A 39 -7.12 -1.92 -5.25
C SER A 39 -7.58 -0.63 -4.57
N LEU A 40 -8.80 -0.61 -4.00
CA LEU A 40 -9.31 0.56 -3.28
C LEU A 40 -8.45 0.92 -2.06
N ALA A 41 -7.97 -0.06 -1.29
CA ALA A 41 -7.06 0.17 -0.18
C ALA A 41 -5.79 0.90 -0.63
N ASN A 42 -5.22 0.48 -1.77
CA ASN A 42 -4.04 1.11 -2.35
C ASN A 42 -4.31 2.52 -2.88
N LEU A 43 -5.48 2.76 -3.47
CA LEU A 43 -5.88 4.10 -3.94
C LEU A 43 -6.04 5.06 -2.76
N ILE A 44 -6.78 4.66 -1.72
CA ILE A 44 -6.99 5.44 -0.49
C ILE A 44 -5.65 5.75 0.16
N SER A 45 -4.82 4.72 0.35
CA SER A 45 -3.46 4.85 0.85
C SER A 45 -2.62 5.83 0.03
N GLY A 46 -2.69 5.75 -1.30
CA GLY A 46 -2.00 6.64 -2.23
C GLY A 46 -2.37 8.12 -2.03
N TYR A 47 -3.66 8.43 -1.91
CA TYR A 47 -4.17 9.78 -1.66
C TYR A 47 -3.82 10.28 -0.25
N VAL A 48 -3.89 9.42 0.77
CA VAL A 48 -3.50 9.79 2.14
C VAL A 48 -2.02 10.15 2.20
N VAL A 49 -1.16 9.38 1.53
CA VAL A 49 0.27 9.69 1.42
C VAL A 49 0.47 11.06 0.79
N MET A 50 -0.18 11.36 -0.33
CA MET A 50 -0.10 12.67 -0.97
C MET A 50 -0.54 13.80 -0.03
N ALA A 51 -1.65 13.63 0.67
CA ALA A 51 -2.18 14.62 1.58
C ALA A 51 -1.19 14.92 2.73
N LEU A 52 -0.59 13.88 3.31
CA LEU A 52 0.38 13.99 4.40
C LEU A 52 1.74 14.56 3.93
N THR A 53 2.15 14.27 2.69
CA THR A 53 3.42 14.75 2.13
C THR A 53 3.32 16.06 1.35
N ARG A 54 2.16 16.74 1.33
CA ARG A 54 1.97 18.05 0.66
C ARG A 54 3.05 19.08 0.97
N ARG A 55 3.47 19.18 2.24
CA ARG A 55 4.70 19.90 2.62
C ARG A 55 5.73 18.86 3.01
N TYR A 56 6.67 18.59 2.12
CA TYR A 56 7.63 17.52 2.29
C TYR A 56 8.49 17.72 3.55
N SER A 57 8.57 16.69 4.38
CA SER A 57 9.53 16.54 5.48
C SER A 57 9.76 15.05 5.70
N ARG A 58 10.97 14.66 6.12
CA ARG A 58 11.26 13.25 6.44
C ARG A 58 10.31 12.67 7.49
N VAL A 59 9.97 13.46 8.51
CA VAL A 59 9.04 13.04 9.56
C VAL A 59 7.65 12.76 8.96
N ARG A 60 7.20 13.61 8.04
CA ARG A 60 5.91 13.43 7.36
C ARG A 60 5.91 12.27 6.38
N LEU A 61 7.03 11.99 5.74
CA LEU A 61 7.19 10.82 4.87
C LEU A 61 7.11 9.52 5.66
N VAL A 62 7.81 9.45 6.81
CA VAL A 62 7.71 8.29 7.71
C VAL A 62 6.30 8.17 8.27
N ALA A 63 5.69 9.26 8.76
CA ALA A 63 4.30 9.25 9.21
C ALA A 63 3.34 8.76 8.10
N ALA A 64 3.51 9.25 6.87
CA ALA A 64 2.73 8.82 5.72
C ALA A 64 2.89 7.32 5.46
N SER A 65 4.10 6.77 5.54
CA SER A 65 4.37 5.34 5.39
C SER A 65 3.73 4.47 6.47
N LEU A 66 3.70 4.95 7.71
CA LEU A 66 3.04 4.24 8.81
C LEU A 66 1.52 4.28 8.64
N THR A 67 0.96 5.45 8.32
CA THR A 67 -0.48 5.61 8.10
C THR A 67 -0.97 4.77 6.92
N SER A 68 -0.25 4.77 5.81
CA SER A 68 -0.59 3.94 4.66
C SER A 68 -0.47 2.44 4.95
N SER A 69 0.53 2.02 5.72
CA SER A 69 0.69 0.61 6.11
C SER A 69 -0.49 0.17 6.96
N LEU A 70 -0.92 1.02 7.89
CA LEU A 70 -2.09 0.77 8.73
C LEU A 70 -3.38 0.72 7.91
N ILE A 71 -3.59 1.63 6.95
CA ILE A 71 -4.77 1.61 6.07
C ILE A 71 -4.85 0.30 5.31
N VAL A 72 -3.76 -0.10 4.66
CA VAL A 72 -3.71 -1.35 3.88
C VAL A 72 -3.90 -2.55 4.81
N THR A 73 -3.24 -2.58 5.97
CA THR A 73 -3.40 -3.66 6.95
C THR A 73 -4.83 -3.77 7.46
N ILE A 74 -5.48 -2.65 7.77
CA ILE A 74 -6.87 -2.66 8.29
C ILE A 74 -7.81 -3.20 7.22
N ILE A 75 -7.68 -2.74 5.98
CA ILE A 75 -8.60 -3.16 4.91
C ILE A 75 -8.28 -4.60 4.48
N VAL A 76 -7.04 -4.87 4.06
CA VAL A 76 -6.59 -6.17 3.53
C VAL A 76 -6.58 -7.23 4.63
N GLY A 77 -6.02 -6.93 5.78
CA GLY A 77 -5.96 -7.87 6.90
C GLY A 77 -7.34 -8.30 7.41
N THR A 78 -8.39 -7.47 7.21
CA THR A 78 -9.75 -7.86 7.58
C THR A 78 -10.31 -8.93 6.64
N TYR A 79 -10.22 -8.72 5.32
CA TYR A 79 -10.87 -9.63 4.37
C TYR A 79 -9.99 -10.83 3.97
N LEU A 80 -8.67 -10.71 4.06
CA LEU A 80 -7.75 -11.72 3.54
C LEU A 80 -7.99 -13.11 4.17
N PRO A 81 -8.15 -13.26 5.51
CA PRO A 81 -8.42 -14.56 6.12
C PRO A 81 -9.80 -15.12 5.74
N ILE A 82 -10.77 -14.25 5.42
CA ILE A 82 -12.12 -14.65 4.99
C ILE A 82 -12.08 -15.30 3.61
N ILE A 83 -11.17 -14.84 2.74
CA ILE A 83 -11.03 -15.36 1.37
C ILE A 83 -10.19 -16.63 1.33
N ILE A 84 -9.13 -16.70 2.14
CA ILE A 84 -8.16 -17.81 2.09
C ILE A 84 -8.64 -19.03 2.86
N LEU A 85 -9.29 -18.84 4.02
CA LEU A 85 -9.66 -19.94 4.90
C LEU A 85 -11.12 -20.37 4.67
N PRO A 86 -11.40 -21.68 4.47
CA PRO A 86 -12.77 -22.17 4.29
C PRO A 86 -13.64 -22.03 5.54
N LYS A 87 -13.03 -21.97 6.72
CA LYS A 87 -13.66 -21.58 7.99
C LYS A 87 -12.70 -20.64 8.71
N PHE A 88 -13.20 -19.50 9.17
CA PHE A 88 -12.39 -18.51 9.86
C PHE A 88 -12.95 -18.22 11.25
N THR A 89 -12.05 -17.87 12.15
CA THR A 89 -12.35 -17.39 13.51
C THR A 89 -11.81 -15.96 13.65
N VAL A 90 -12.31 -15.21 14.64
CA VAL A 90 -11.79 -13.86 14.98
C VAL A 90 -10.28 -13.87 15.26
N LYS A 91 -9.75 -14.99 15.78
CA LYS A 91 -8.31 -15.18 16.00
C LYS A 91 -7.53 -15.17 14.68
N ASP A 92 -8.06 -15.74 13.61
CA ASP A 92 -7.39 -15.80 12.31
C ASP A 92 -7.31 -14.40 11.67
N ILE A 93 -8.31 -13.55 11.89
CA ILE A 93 -8.28 -12.14 11.48
C ILE A 93 -7.15 -11.39 12.18
N LEU A 94 -6.97 -11.63 13.48
CA LEU A 94 -5.91 -11.01 14.27
C LEU A 94 -4.51 -11.51 13.88
N PHE A 95 -4.32 -12.83 13.78
CA PHE A 95 -3.01 -13.42 13.55
C PHE A 95 -2.63 -13.46 12.06
N LEU A 96 -3.50 -14.03 11.22
CA LEU A 96 -3.20 -14.21 9.80
C LEU A 96 -3.44 -12.92 9.01
N GLY A 97 -4.49 -12.19 9.37
CA GLY A 97 -4.83 -10.90 8.79
C GLY A 97 -3.87 -9.80 9.25
N TYR A 98 -4.06 -9.29 10.46
CA TYR A 98 -3.30 -8.11 10.91
C TYR A 98 -1.82 -8.40 11.20
N LEU A 99 -1.51 -9.45 11.97
CA LEU A 99 -0.10 -9.77 12.26
C LEU A 99 0.64 -10.37 11.07
N GLY A 100 -0.07 -10.94 10.09
CA GLY A 100 0.53 -11.39 8.82
C GLY A 100 0.81 -10.23 7.87
N VAL A 101 -0.15 -9.32 7.69
CA VAL A 101 -0.05 -8.22 6.72
C VAL A 101 0.80 -7.06 7.24
N LEU A 102 0.63 -6.66 8.52
CA LEU A 102 1.28 -5.45 9.06
C LEU A 102 2.81 -5.47 8.96
N PRO A 103 3.53 -6.55 9.34
CA PRO A 103 4.99 -6.55 9.25
C PRO A 103 5.48 -6.43 7.80
N GLY A 104 4.79 -7.10 6.87
CA GLY A 104 5.09 -7.01 5.44
C GLY A 104 4.90 -5.58 4.91
N GLU A 105 3.76 -4.96 5.23
CA GLU A 105 3.47 -3.58 4.85
C GLU A 105 4.47 -2.59 5.45
N LEU A 106 4.86 -2.75 6.72
CA LEU A 106 5.86 -1.91 7.36
C LEU A 106 7.22 -2.01 6.66
N VAL A 107 7.66 -3.23 6.30
CA VAL A 107 8.92 -3.41 5.56
C VAL A 107 8.83 -2.76 4.18
N VAL A 108 7.76 -3.04 3.43
CA VAL A 108 7.62 -2.55 2.05
C VAL A 108 7.43 -1.04 2.02
N GLN A 109 6.61 -0.47 2.89
CA GLN A 109 6.28 0.95 2.82
C GLN A 109 7.21 1.83 3.66
N ALA A 110 7.49 1.46 4.91
CA ALA A 110 8.28 2.29 5.83
C ALA A 110 9.79 2.15 5.62
N VAL A 111 10.26 1.01 5.14
CA VAL A 111 11.69 0.80 4.82
C VAL A 111 11.93 1.05 3.34
N LEU A 112 11.45 0.15 2.48
CA LEU A 112 11.74 0.19 1.04
C LEU A 112 11.12 1.42 0.37
N GLY A 113 9.87 1.73 0.70
CA GLY A 113 9.15 2.84 0.11
C GLY A 113 9.72 4.21 0.48
N VAL A 114 10.12 4.41 1.73
CA VAL A 114 10.80 5.65 2.18
C VAL A 114 12.16 5.80 1.51
N TRP A 115 12.95 4.72 1.46
CA TRP A 115 14.25 4.72 0.78
C TRP A 115 14.10 5.07 -0.70
N LEU A 116 13.14 4.44 -1.38
CA LEU A 116 12.88 4.68 -2.79
C LEU A 116 12.46 6.13 -3.04
N VAL A 117 11.56 6.68 -2.23
CA VAL A 117 11.12 8.08 -2.36
C VAL A 117 12.28 9.06 -2.16
N GLU A 118 13.13 8.86 -1.15
CA GLU A 118 14.31 9.70 -0.92
C GLU A 118 15.32 9.57 -2.07
N GLY A 119 15.55 8.37 -2.59
CA GLY A 119 16.44 8.13 -3.73
C GLY A 119 15.95 8.80 -5.02
N VAL A 120 14.70 8.55 -5.37
CA VAL A 120 14.04 9.14 -6.55
C VAL A 120 14.03 10.66 -6.44
N ARG A 121 13.68 11.23 -5.28
CA ARG A 121 13.66 12.68 -5.06
C ARG A 121 15.04 13.33 -5.15
N LYS A 122 16.15 12.62 -4.94
CA LYS A 122 17.50 13.16 -5.18
C LYS A 122 17.89 13.18 -6.66
N LEU A 123 17.33 12.25 -7.44
CA LEU A 123 17.64 12.10 -8.87
C LEU A 123 16.74 12.97 -9.76
N LEU A 124 15.45 13.05 -9.45
CA LEU A 124 14.47 13.84 -10.20
C LEU A 124 14.72 15.35 -10.33
N PRO A 125 15.20 16.09 -9.31
CA PRO A 125 15.53 17.51 -9.48
C PRO A 125 16.66 17.75 -10.48
N LYS A 126 17.44 16.73 -10.82
CA LYS A 126 18.44 16.79 -11.91
C LYS A 126 17.83 16.53 -13.29
N MET A 127 16.68 15.86 -13.39
CA MET A 127 16.06 15.48 -14.66
C MET A 127 15.09 16.54 -15.22
N VAL A 128 14.47 17.36 -14.36
CA VAL A 128 13.47 18.37 -14.76
C VAL A 128 14.10 19.74 -15.09
N ARG A 129 15.41 19.92 -14.83
CA ARG A 129 16.18 21.02 -15.41
C ARG A 129 16.70 20.59 -16.77
N ARG A 130 15.86 20.69 -17.79
CA ARG A 130 16.29 20.86 -19.18
C ARG A 130 15.74 22.18 -19.69
#